data_AF-A0A0G0NK95-F1
#
_entry.id   AF-A0A0G0NK95-F1
#
_cell.length_a   1.000
_cell.length_b   1.000
_cell.length_c   1.000
_cell.angle_alpha   90.00
_cell.angle_beta   90.00
_cell.angle_gamma   90.00
#
_symmetry.space_group_name_H-M   'P 1'
#
loop_
_entity.id
_entity.type
_entity.pdbx_description
1 polymer ?
#
loop_
_entity_poly.entity_id
_entity_poly.type
_entity_poly.pdbx_seq_one_letter_code
_entity_poly.pdbx_strand_id
1 'polypeptide(L)' 'MKKEIVLVFVLIGILLCLSLFIKKQEYKTIKTIKIGAVMLNIEVADTDDERMRGLSGRSGLGENEGMLFVFDDERNEFSD' A
#
# COMPACT_ATOMS: atom_id res chain seq x y z
N MET A 1 -12.75 -26.81 33.31
CA MET A 1 -12.19 -25.72 34.15
C MET A 1 -10.82 -25.22 33.65
N LYS A 2 -9.66 -25.82 33.99
CA LYS A 2 -8.34 -25.27 33.56
C LYS A 2 -8.12 -25.30 32.04
N LYS A 3 -8.49 -26.39 31.35
CA LYS A 3 -8.33 -26.53 29.89
C LYS A 3 -9.21 -25.58 29.07
N GLU A 4 -10.39 -25.24 29.58
CA GLU A 4 -11.31 -24.29 28.94
C GLU A 4 -10.77 -22.86 29.07
N ILE A 5 -10.20 -22.51 30.23
CA ILE A 5 -9.53 -21.22 30.44
C ILE A 5 -8.32 -21.10 29.49
N VAL A 6 -7.49 -22.15 29.38
CA VAL A 6 -6.36 -22.17 28.43
C VAL A 6 -6.82 -21.99 26.99
N LEU A 7 -7.92 -22.64 26.58
CA LEU A 7 -8.46 -22.54 25.24
C LEU A 7 -8.97 -21.12 24.92
N VAL A 8 -9.58 -20.43 25.90
CA VAL A 8 -9.98 -19.03 25.78
C VAL A 8 -8.78 -18.10 25.60
N PHE A 9 -7.71 -18.29 26.39
CA PHE A 9 -6.49 -17.49 26.23
C PHE A 9 -5.79 -17.71 24.89
N VAL A 10 -5.77 -18.95 24.38
CA VAL A 10 -5.23 -19.23 23.04
C VAL A 10 -6.07 -18.57 21.95
N LEU A 11 -7.40 -18.62 22.04
CA LEU A 11 -8.29 -17.95 21.08
C LEU A 11 -8.13 -16.42 21.11
N ILE A 12 -7.99 -15.83 22.30
CA ILE A 12 -7.72 -14.39 22.45
C ILE A 12 -6.36 -14.03 21.85
N GLY A 13 -5.32 -14.84 22.09
CA GLY A 13 -3.99 -14.65 21.51
C GLY A 13 -4.00 -14.74 19.99
N ILE A 14 -4.71 -15.70 19.41
CA ILE A 14 -4.88 -15.85 17.96
C ILE A 14 -5.64 -14.65 17.38
N LEU A 15 -6.74 -14.23 18.03
CA LEU A 15 -7.52 -13.06 17.60
C LEU A 15 -6.68 -11.78 17.63
N LEU A 16 -5.88 -11.59 18.68
CA LEU A 16 -4.94 -10.46 18.78
C LEU A 16 -3.88 -10.52 17.69
N CYS A 17 -3.28 -11.68 17.46
CA CYS A 17 -2.26 -11.88 16.43
C CYS A 17 -2.81 -11.60 15.02
N LEU A 18 -4.02 -12.10 14.71
CA LEU A 18 -4.71 -11.79 13.45
C LEU A 18 -5.07 -10.31 13.33
N SER A 19 -5.46 -9.66 14.44
CA SER A 19 -5.78 -8.22 14.42
C SER A 19 -4.57 -7.34 14.11
N LEU A 20 -3.36 -7.75 14.52
CA LEU A 20 -2.11 -7.08 14.16
C LEU A 20 -1.80 -7.20 12.67
N PHE A 21 -2.21 -8.30 12.03
CA PHE A 21 -2.03 -8.49 10.59
C PHE A 21 -2.98 -7.64 9.72
N ILE A 22 -4.12 -7.19 10.25
CA ILE A 22 -5.15 -6.47 9.46
C ILE A 22 -4.80 -4.98 9.26
N LYS A 23 -3.91 -4.40 10.08
CA LYS A 23 -3.76 -2.93 10.21
C LYS A 23 -2.68 -2.25 9.37
N LYS A 24 -2.40 -2.71 8.15
CA LYS A 24 -1.58 -1.93 7.19
C LYS A 24 -2.29 -1.65 5.88
N GLN A 25 -3.52 -1.14 5.96
CA GLN A 25 -4.16 -0.46 4.83
C GLN A 25 -3.78 1.02 4.95
N GLU A 26 -2.64 1.38 4.36
CA GLU A 26 -2.35 2.78 4.05
C GLU A 26 -3.44 3.23 3.07
N TYR A 27 -4.39 4.05 3.54
CA TYR A 27 -5.35 4.71 2.66
C TYR A 27 -4.58 5.69 1.77
N LYS A 28 -4.06 5.22 0.64
CA LYS A 28 -3.37 6.07 -0.32
C LYS A 28 -4.39 7.00 -0.95
N THR A 29 -4.05 8.29 -0.98
CA THR A 29 -4.91 9.30 -1.59
C THR A 29 -4.87 9.12 -3.10
N ILE A 30 -6.00 8.71 -3.68
CA ILE A 30 -6.19 8.66 -5.13
C ILE A 30 -6.52 10.08 -5.61
N LYS A 31 -5.73 10.59 -6.56
CA LYS A 31 -5.99 11.85 -7.26
C LYS A 31 -6.43 11.56 -8.68
N THR A 32 -7.46 12.25 -9.15
CA THR A 32 -7.82 12.19 -10.57
C THR A 32 -7.07 13.30 -11.31
N ILE A 33 -6.32 12.92 -12.35
CA ILE A 33 -5.62 13.85 -13.24
C ILE A 33 -6.10 13.70 -14.67
N LYS A 34 -5.96 14.76 -15.47
CA LYS A 34 -6.27 14.74 -16.90
C LYS A 34 -5.00 14.87 -17.72
N ILE A 35 -4.75 13.91 -18.60
CA ILE A 35 -3.64 13.95 -19.57
C ILE A 35 -4.24 13.98 -20.97
N GLY A 36 -4.21 15.15 -21.61
CA GLY A 36 -4.88 15.37 -22.89
C GLY A 36 -6.40 15.13 -22.78
N ALA A 37 -6.90 14.10 -23.46
CA ALA A 37 -8.31 13.69 -23.40
C ALA A 37 -8.61 12.59 -22.36
N VAL A 38 -7.57 12.02 -21.72
CA VAL A 38 -7.69 10.86 -20.82
C VAL A 38 -7.78 11.32 -19.37
N MET A 39 -8.69 10.71 -18.61
CA MET A 39 -8.82 10.90 -17.16
C MET A 39 -8.22 9.68 -16.44
N LEU A 40 -7.27 9.91 -15.55
CA LEU A 40 -6.57 8.86 -14.81
C LEU A 40 -6.76 9.02 -13.31
N ASN A 41 -7.01 7.91 -12.63
CA ASN A 41 -6.96 7.80 -11.18
C ASN A 41 -5.55 7.38 -10.77
N ILE A 42 -4.79 8.30 -10.19
CA ILE A 42 -3.41 8.06 -9.80
C ILE A 42 -3.25 8.00 -8.29
N GLU A 43 -2.42 7.08 -7.84
CA GLU A 43 -1.87 7.09 -6.49
C GLU A 43 -0.50 7.78 -6.49
N VAL A 44 -0.20 8.62 -5.50
CA VAL A 44 1.10 9.28 -5.39
C VAL A 44 2.05 8.42 -4.55
N ALA A 45 3.28 8.23 -5.01
CA ALA A 45 4.38 7.62 -4.28
C ALA A 45 5.46 8.69 -4.06
N ASP A 46 5.46 9.26 -2.87
CA ASP A 46 6.26 10.44 -2.52
C ASP A 46 7.45 10.08 -1.60
N THR A 47 7.32 8.98 -0.86
CA THR A 47 8.40 8.45 -0.02
C THR A 47 9.18 7.34 -0.72
N ASP A 48 10.45 7.14 -0.33
CA ASP A 48 11.27 6.03 -0.85
C ASP A 48 10.58 4.68 -0.69
N ASP A 49 9.94 4.43 0.46
CA ASP A 49 9.22 3.20 0.74
C ASP A 49 8.04 2.97 -0.22
N GLU A 50 7.28 4.02 -0.53
CA GLU A 50 6.18 3.95 -1.47
C GLU A 50 6.66 3.73 -2.90
N ARG A 51 7.78 4.35 -3.28
CA ARG A 51 8.41 4.16 -4.59
C ARG A 51 8.97 2.75 -4.73
N MET A 52 9.73 2.28 -3.74
CA MET A 52 10.29 0.92 -3.71
C MET A 52 9.20 -0.14 -3.78
N ARG A 53 8.07 0.07 -3.09
CA ARG A 53 6.92 -0.83 -3.14
C ARG A 53 6.26 -0.82 -4.52
N GLY A 54 6.08 0.37 -5.10
CA GLY A 54 5.40 0.56 -6.38
C GLY A 54 4.01 -0.08 -6.40
N LEU A 55 3.76 -0.89 -7.43
CA LEU A 55 2.52 -1.63 -7.62
C LEU A 55 2.56 -3.06 -7.06
N SER A 56 3.63 -3.43 -6.34
CA SER A 56 3.78 -4.78 -5.79
C SER A 56 2.66 -5.12 -4.80
N GLY A 57 2.15 -6.35 -4.88
CA GLY A 57 1.07 -6.83 -4.00
C GLY A 57 -0.35 -6.46 -4.45
N ARG A 58 -0.50 -5.75 -5.58
CA ARG A 58 -1.82 -5.50 -6.20
C ARG A 58 -2.30 -6.72 -6.98
N SER A 59 -3.60 -6.95 -6.95
CA SER A 59 -4.27 -7.96 -7.79
C SER A 59 -4.31 -7.57 -9.27
N GLY A 60 -4.22 -6.28 -9.58
CA GLY A 60 -4.21 -5.73 -10.93
C GLY A 60 -4.08 -4.21 -10.93
N LEU A 61 -4.08 -3.64 -12.14
CA LEU A 61 -4.13 -2.21 -12.39
C LEU A 61 -5.20 -1.96 -13.45
N GLY A 62 -6.19 -1.13 -13.13
CA GLY A 62 -7.26 -0.78 -14.07
C GLY A 62 -6.74 0.03 -15.27
N GLU A 63 -7.52 0.05 -16.35
CA GLU A 63 -7.16 0.72 -17.61
C GLU A 63 -6.86 2.22 -17.45
N ASN A 64 -7.54 2.89 -16.52
CA ASN A 64 -7.37 4.30 -16.22
C ASN A 64 -6.78 4.54 -14.82
N GLU A 65 -6.01 3.58 -14.31
CA GLU A 65 -5.34 3.67 -13.02
C GLU A 65 -3.83 3.76 -13.21
N GLY A 66 -3.15 4.40 -12.24
CA GLY A 66 -1.69 4.50 -12.28
C GLY A 66 -1.09 4.89 -10.95
N MET A 67 0.24 4.94 -10.91
CA MET A 67 1.00 5.47 -9.79
C MET A 67 1.96 6.54 -10.29
N LEU A 68 1.94 7.71 -9.65
CA LEU A 68 2.84 8.82 -9.91
C LEU A 68 3.95 8.82 -8.87
N PHE A 69 5.19 8.75 -9.33
CA PHE A 69 6.38 8.77 -8.48
C PHE A 69 6.90 10.21 -8.44
N VAL A 70 6.98 10.78 -7.24
CA VAL A 70 7.57 12.10 -7.02
C VAL A 70 9.00 11.89 -6.55
N PHE A 71 9.93 12.69 -7.07
CA PHE A 71 11.33 12.70 -6.66
C PHE A 71 11.71 14.14 -6.33
N ASP A 72 12.35 14.36 -5.18
CA ASP A 72 12.65 15.70 -4.68
C ASP A 72 13.78 16.41 -5.43
N ASP A 73 14.60 15.67 -6.20
CA ASP A 73 15.75 16.23 -6.92
C ASP A 73 15.96 15.59 -8.30
N GLU A 74 16.45 16.42 -9.24
CA GLU A 74 16.97 16.01 -10.53
C GLU A 74 18.26 15.19 -10.33
N ARG A 75 18.12 13.90 -10.00
CA ARG A 75 19.23 12.97 -10.17
C ARG A 75 19.51 12.84 -11.67
N ASN A 76 20.47 13.63 -12.14
CA ASN A 76 21.18 13.45 -13.40
C ASN A 76 21.98 12.14 -13.36
N GLU A 77 21.29 11.01 -13.31
CA GLU A 77 21.88 9.67 -13.25
C GLU A 77 21.86 9.02 -14.65
N PHE A 78 22.11 9.84 -15.67
CA PHE A 78 22.56 9.42 -17.01
C PHE A 78 24.04 9.79 -17.19
N SER A 79 24.86 9.45 -16.21
CA SER A 79 26.31 9.39 -16.37
C SER A 79 26.74 7.94 -16.21
N ASP A 80 26.62 7.18 -17.30
CA ASP A 80 27.53 6.11 -17.72
C ASP A 80 27.08 5.53 -19.08
#